data_AF-A0A5D6YWQ5-F1
#
_entry.id   AF-A0A5D6YWQ5-F1
#
_cell.length_a   1.000
_cell.length_b   1.000
_cell.length_c   1.000
_cell.angle_alpha   90.00
_cell.angle_beta   90.00
_cell.angle_gamma   90.00
#
_symmetry.space_group_name_H-M   'P 1'
#
loop_
_entity.id
_entity.type
_entity.pdbx_description
1 polymer ?
#
loop_
_entity_poly.entity_id
_entity_poly.type
_entity_poly.pdbx_seq_one_letter_code
_entity_poly.pdbx_strand_id
1 'polypeptide(L)'
;MSEKWFVVGKRKAGHAVVIAPCTRHPALFADSLFALTEAFNWISGTLPKELIKTGSLRCRYRVRYRQELGDCTLSLVSAWEVRDNASALTDWEVPTASKADGGNDSDSNCHTAASASQTFLRADFDQPQRGVTPQQALVLYRSDGLCYGGGPIAVAGKSYFEQGKALVVD
;
A
#
# COMPACT_ATOMS: atom_id res chain seq x y z
N MET A 1 -0.34 24.99 -26.65
CA MET A 1 -0.76 24.97 -25.23
C MET A 1 0.29 24.19 -24.45
N SER A 2 0.76 24.70 -23.31
CA SER A 2 1.74 23.98 -22.48
C SER A 2 1.08 22.72 -21.89
N GLU A 3 1.68 21.56 -22.13
CA GLU A 3 1.21 20.30 -21.53
C GLU A 3 1.50 20.29 -20.03
N LYS A 4 0.50 19.84 -19.25
CA LYS A 4 0.65 19.72 -17.79
C LYS A 4 1.43 18.46 -17.45
N TRP A 5 2.45 18.61 -16.61
CA TRP A 5 3.27 17.53 -16.08
C TRP A 5 2.81 17.14 -14.68
N PHE A 6 2.86 15.84 -14.39
CA PHE A 6 2.45 15.27 -13.11
C PHE A 6 3.58 14.43 -12.52
N VAL A 7 3.72 14.48 -11.19
CA VAL A 7 4.65 13.62 -10.46
C VAL A 7 4.08 12.21 -10.41
N VAL A 8 4.85 11.23 -10.91
CA VAL A 8 4.51 9.80 -10.90
C VAL A 8 5.32 9.01 -9.88
N GLY A 9 6.44 9.55 -9.42
CA GLY A 9 7.33 8.86 -8.51
C GLY A 9 8.31 9.79 -7.80
N LYS A 10 8.84 9.33 -6.67
CA LYS A 10 9.89 10.01 -5.91
C LYS A 10 10.92 8.98 -5.46
N ARG A 11 12.15 9.13 -5.91
CA ARG A 11 13.30 8.32 -5.49
C ARG A 11 14.16 9.12 -4.53
N LYS A 12 14.11 8.76 -3.26
CA LYS A 12 14.91 9.36 -2.18
C LYS A 12 16.40 9.05 -2.33
N ALA A 13 16.76 7.80 -2.63
CA ALA A 13 18.16 7.35 -2.76
C ALA A 13 18.91 8.08 -3.89
N GLY A 14 18.21 8.39 -4.98
CA GLY A 14 18.76 9.13 -6.11
C GLY A 14 18.40 10.62 -6.15
N HIS A 15 17.74 11.15 -5.11
CA HIS A 15 17.21 12.53 -5.07
C HIS A 15 16.43 12.94 -6.34
N ALA A 16 15.68 12.01 -6.93
CA ALA A 16 15.01 12.20 -8.21
C ALA A 16 13.49 12.27 -8.07
N VAL A 17 12.86 13.17 -8.83
CA VAL A 17 11.41 13.25 -9.00
C VAL A 17 11.08 12.81 -10.41
N VAL A 18 10.28 11.74 -10.51
CA VAL A 18 9.86 11.20 -11.81
C VAL A 18 8.55 11.89 -12.19
N ILE A 19 8.51 12.45 -13.39
CA ILE A 19 7.35 13.15 -13.94
C ILE A 19 6.88 12.51 -15.25
N ALA A 20 5.60 12.68 -15.56
CA ALA A 20 5.02 12.25 -16.82
C ALA A 20 4.02 13.29 -17.37
N PRO A 21 3.85 13.38 -18.69
CA PRO A 21 2.90 14.31 -19.30
C PRO A 21 1.47 13.79 -19.16
N CYS A 22 0.49 14.70 -19.20
CA CYS A 22 -0.95 14.38 -19.17
C CYS A 22 -1.47 13.81 -17.84
N THR A 23 -2.75 14.05 -17.56
CA THR A 23 -3.45 13.51 -16.37
C THR A 23 -3.71 12.01 -16.43
N ARG A 24 -3.64 11.44 -17.64
CA ARG A 24 -3.98 10.05 -17.99
C ARG A 24 -2.73 9.22 -18.32
N HIS A 25 -1.56 9.58 -17.82
CA HIS A 25 -0.37 8.77 -18.04
C HIS A 25 -0.47 7.43 -17.28
N PRO A 26 -0.18 6.26 -17.88
CA PRO A 26 -0.24 4.95 -17.22
C PRO A 26 0.55 4.87 -15.91
N ALA A 27 1.68 5.59 -15.81
CA ALA A 27 2.49 5.62 -14.59
C ALA A 27 1.77 6.25 -13.37
N LEU A 28 0.65 6.96 -13.58
CA LEU A 28 -0.16 7.52 -12.49
C LEU A 28 -1.14 6.51 -11.90
N PHE A 29 -1.32 5.33 -12.49
CA PHE A 29 -2.39 4.39 -12.10
C PHE A 29 -1.82 3.06 -11.64
N ALA A 30 -2.41 2.50 -10.59
CA ALA A 30 -2.06 1.19 -10.06
C ALA A 30 -3.32 0.39 -9.74
N ASP A 31 -3.25 -0.94 -9.93
CA ASP A 31 -4.33 -1.87 -9.59
C ASP A 31 -4.33 -2.25 -8.11
N SER A 32 -3.24 -2.02 -7.40
CA SER A 32 -3.12 -2.47 -6.02
C SER A 32 -2.29 -1.54 -5.15
N LEU A 33 -2.44 -1.71 -3.84
CA LEU A 33 -1.55 -1.13 -2.84
C LEU A 33 -1.33 -2.07 -1.67
N PHE A 34 -0.33 -1.75 -0.87
CA PHE A 34 0.04 -2.52 0.31
C PHE A 34 0.02 -1.63 1.56
N ALA A 35 -0.44 -2.19 2.67
CA ALA A 35 -0.39 -1.59 4.00
C ALA A 35 0.12 -2.61 5.03
N LEU A 36 0.84 -2.15 6.05
CA LEU A 36 1.29 -3.05 7.12
C LEU A 36 0.12 -3.44 8.02
N THR A 37 -0.03 -4.73 8.29
CA THR A 37 -1.13 -5.22 9.15
C THR A 37 -1.00 -4.69 10.58
N GLU A 38 0.23 -4.58 11.10
CA GLU A 38 0.53 -4.08 12.45
C GLU A 38 0.27 -2.58 12.60
N ALA A 39 0.41 -1.79 11.52
CA ALA A 39 0.14 -0.36 11.52
C ALA A 39 -1.32 -0.04 11.18
N PHE A 40 -2.15 -1.06 10.96
CA PHE A 40 -3.55 -0.89 10.58
C PHE A 40 -4.44 -0.88 11.83
N ASN A 41 -5.17 0.22 12.03
CA ASN A 41 -6.10 0.36 13.14
C ASN A 41 -7.48 -0.18 12.74
N TRP A 42 -7.92 -1.26 13.40
CA TRP A 42 -9.24 -1.85 13.22
C TRP A 42 -10.22 -1.34 14.26
N ILE A 43 -11.40 -0.86 13.83
CA ILE A 43 -12.43 -0.37 14.75
C ILE A 43 -12.96 -1.48 15.66
N SER A 44 -13.02 -2.73 15.16
CA SER A 44 -13.35 -3.91 15.97
C SER A 44 -12.21 -4.38 16.88
N GLY A 45 -11.04 -3.74 16.86
CA GLY A 45 -9.84 -4.15 17.59
C GLY A 45 -9.12 -5.38 17.03
N THR A 46 -9.78 -6.14 16.15
CA THR A 46 -9.22 -7.34 15.52
C THR A 46 -9.40 -7.31 14.00
N LEU A 47 -8.52 -8.02 13.30
CA LEU A 47 -8.66 -8.31 11.87
C LEU A 47 -10.04 -8.95 11.57
N PRO A 48 -10.73 -8.60 10.48
CA PRO A 48 -12.02 -9.20 10.14
C PRO A 48 -11.92 -10.73 10.03
N LYS A 49 -12.82 -11.44 10.72
CA LYS A 49 -12.84 -12.91 10.76
C LYS A 49 -12.96 -13.55 9.37
N GLU A 50 -13.64 -12.88 8.45
CA GLU A 50 -13.80 -13.31 7.05
C GLU A 50 -12.46 -13.35 6.31
N LEU A 51 -11.62 -12.33 6.51
CA LEU A 51 -10.28 -12.26 5.94
C LEU A 51 -9.40 -13.39 6.48
N ILE A 52 -9.49 -13.70 7.78
CA ILE A 52 -8.74 -14.81 8.40
C ILE A 52 -9.18 -16.17 7.85
N LYS A 53 -10.49 -16.38 7.69
CA LYS A 53 -11.04 -17.69 7.31
C LYS A 53 -10.91 -17.99 5.82
N THR A 54 -11.15 -17.01 4.97
CA THR A 54 -11.23 -17.20 3.52
C THR A 54 -9.97 -16.73 2.79
N GLY A 55 -9.12 -15.95 3.45
CA GLY A 55 -7.94 -15.31 2.84
C GLY A 55 -8.27 -14.08 1.99
N SER A 56 -9.55 -13.74 1.83
CA SER A 56 -9.98 -12.57 1.07
C SER A 56 -11.15 -11.84 1.74
N LEU A 57 -11.31 -10.56 1.47
CA LEU A 57 -12.45 -9.78 1.95
C LEU A 57 -12.86 -8.77 0.88
N ARG A 58 -14.11 -8.84 0.45
CA ARG A 58 -14.70 -7.81 -0.42
C ARG A 58 -15.09 -6.60 0.40
N CYS A 59 -14.55 -5.44 0.08
CA CYS A 59 -14.81 -4.21 0.82
C CYS A 59 -14.75 -2.98 -0.09
N ARG A 60 -15.18 -1.85 0.47
CA ARG A 60 -15.01 -0.54 -0.15
C ARG A 60 -13.81 0.17 0.46
N TYR A 61 -13.20 1.08 -0.29
CA TYR A 61 -12.01 1.78 0.18
C TYR A 61 -12.00 3.27 -0.16
N ARG A 62 -11.13 4.01 0.55
CA ARG A 62 -10.63 5.34 0.19
C ARG A 62 -9.13 5.38 0.39
N VAL A 63 -8.39 5.93 -0.57
CA VAL A 63 -6.95 6.22 -0.44
C VAL A 63 -6.64 7.71 -0.33
N ARG A 64 -7.66 8.56 -0.50
CA ARG A 64 -7.56 10.01 -0.31
C ARG A 64 -8.79 10.58 0.38
N TYR A 65 -8.57 11.67 1.11
CA TYR A 65 -9.66 12.43 1.70
C TYR A 65 -10.62 12.95 0.62
N ARG A 66 -11.93 12.82 0.87
CA ARG A 66 -13.04 13.20 -0.04
C ARG A 66 -13.11 12.43 -1.36
N GLN A 67 -12.34 11.35 -1.52
CA GLN A 67 -12.55 10.42 -2.64
C GLN A 67 -13.89 9.69 -2.48
N GLU A 68 -14.58 9.41 -3.59
CA GLU A 68 -15.69 8.46 -3.61
C GLU A 68 -15.22 7.06 -3.20
N LEU A 69 -16.13 6.24 -2.69
CA LEU A 69 -15.82 4.88 -2.29
C LEU A 69 -15.62 4.04 -3.56
N GLY A 70 -14.44 3.46 -3.73
CA GLY A 70 -14.20 2.41 -4.71
C GLY A 70 -14.41 1.04 -4.10
N ASP A 71 -14.66 0.03 -4.93
CA ASP A 71 -14.68 -1.37 -4.49
C ASP A 71 -13.29 -2.01 -4.67
N CYS A 72 -12.91 -2.85 -3.72
CA CYS A 72 -11.66 -3.60 -3.74
C CYS A 72 -11.79 -4.96 -3.08
N THR A 73 -10.82 -5.83 -3.38
CA THR A 73 -10.62 -7.10 -2.70
C THR A 73 -9.36 -7.02 -1.85
N LEU A 74 -9.50 -7.28 -0.56
CA LEU A 74 -8.41 -7.29 0.41
C LEU A 74 -7.90 -8.70 0.61
N SER A 75 -6.58 -8.89 0.64
CA SER A 75 -5.92 -10.17 0.95
C SER A 75 -4.73 -9.96 1.88
N LEU A 76 -4.28 -11.04 2.54
CA LEU A 76 -3.06 -11.04 3.35
C LEU A 76 -1.90 -11.57 2.50
N VAL A 77 -0.82 -10.81 2.45
CA VAL A 77 0.37 -11.15 1.68
C VAL A 77 1.63 -11.04 2.54
N SER A 78 2.66 -11.75 2.14
CA SER A 78 3.96 -11.72 2.80
C SER A 78 4.81 -10.52 2.37
N ALA A 79 5.86 -10.23 3.12
CA ALA A 79 6.87 -9.26 2.73
C ALA A 79 7.52 -9.54 1.35
N TRP A 80 7.70 -10.81 0.97
CA TRP A 80 8.31 -11.16 -0.31
C TRP A 80 7.41 -10.77 -1.49
N GLU A 81 6.09 -10.95 -1.35
CA GLU A 81 5.13 -10.64 -2.39
C GLU A 81 5.02 -9.13 -2.60
N VAL A 82 5.05 -8.37 -1.50
CA VAL A 82 5.10 -6.90 -1.55
C VAL A 82 6.34 -6.45 -2.32
N ARG A 83 7.52 -7.01 -2.03
CA ARG A 83 8.77 -6.65 -2.72
C ARG A 83 8.70 -6.91 -4.22
N ASP A 84 8.08 -7.99 -4.65
CA ASP A 84 7.96 -8.32 -6.08
C ASP A 84 6.91 -7.46 -6.80
N ASN A 85 5.88 -7.00 -6.09
CA ASN A 85 4.74 -6.29 -6.68
C ASN A 85 4.69 -4.78 -6.40
N ALA A 86 5.58 -4.25 -5.56
CA ALA A 86 5.68 -2.81 -5.30
C ALA A 86 6.20 -2.03 -6.53
N SER A 87 5.77 -0.78 -6.65
CA SER A 87 6.28 0.13 -7.70
C SER A 87 7.74 0.53 -7.45
N ALA A 88 8.55 0.46 -8.50
CA ALA A 88 9.93 0.96 -8.55
C ALA A 88 10.00 2.49 -8.84
N LEU A 89 8.85 3.16 -8.95
CA LEU A 89 8.77 4.63 -9.06
C LEU A 89 8.94 5.32 -7.72
N THR A 90 8.79 4.60 -6.61
CA THR A 90 9.00 5.13 -5.26
C THR A 90 9.96 4.23 -4.50
N ASP A 91 10.93 4.83 -3.82
CA ASP A 91 11.83 4.05 -2.99
C ASP A 91 11.06 3.54 -1.76
N TRP A 92 10.96 2.24 -1.66
CA TRP A 92 10.33 1.54 -0.56
C TRP A 92 11.18 0.33 -0.18
N GLU A 93 11.46 0.22 1.10
CA GLU A 93 12.06 -0.96 1.70
C GLU A 93 11.02 -1.57 2.63
N VAL A 94 10.88 -2.90 2.59
CA VAL A 94 10.14 -3.61 3.64
C VAL A 94 10.79 -3.23 4.96
N PRO A 95 10.04 -2.71 5.96
CA PRO A 95 10.63 -2.34 7.23
C PRO A 95 11.24 -3.59 7.84
N THR A 96 12.55 -3.77 7.76
CA THR A 96 13.20 -4.87 8.48
C THR A 96 12.86 -4.66 9.94
N ALA A 97 12.38 -5.71 10.63
CA ALA A 97 12.08 -5.64 12.06
C ALA A 97 13.28 -4.97 12.73
N SER A 98 13.12 -3.70 13.09
CA SER A 98 14.26 -2.90 13.50
C SER A 98 14.77 -3.54 14.78
N LYS A 99 16.07 -3.83 14.80
CA LYS A 99 16.84 -3.82 16.04
C LYS A 99 16.29 -2.67 16.88
N ALA A 100 15.77 -3.01 18.06
CA ALA A 100 15.42 -2.04 19.08
C ALA A 100 16.55 -1.01 19.14
N ASP A 101 16.16 0.26 19.13
CA ASP A 101 17.07 1.38 19.22
C ASP A 101 17.99 1.14 20.42
N GLY A 102 19.25 0.81 20.12
CA GLY A 102 20.22 0.36 21.09
C GLY A 102 20.76 1.54 21.87
N GLY A 103 20.02 1.94 22.91
CA GLY A 103 20.65 2.46 24.11
C GLY A 103 21.63 1.40 24.61
N ASN A 104 22.91 1.77 24.64
CA ASN A 104 24.02 0.92 25.06
C ASN A 104 23.92 0.66 26.57
N ASP A 105 23.34 -0.47 26.97
CA ASP A 105 23.61 -1.10 28.25
C ASP A 105 23.81 -2.60 28.03
N SER A 106 25.05 -3.02 28.29
CA SER A 106 25.52 -4.39 28.23
C SER A 106 24.92 -5.20 29.38
N ASP A 107 23.89 -5.99 29.11
CA ASP A 107 23.62 -7.21 29.85
C ASP A 107 23.12 -8.32 28.94
N SER A 108 23.87 -9.42 28.97
CA SER A 108 23.72 -10.59 28.14
C SER A 108 22.49 -11.40 28.56
N ASN A 109 21.46 -11.44 27.71
CA ASN A 109 20.58 -12.61 27.61
C ASN A 109 19.93 -12.68 26.22
N CYS A 110 20.59 -13.35 25.29
CA CYS A 110 20.10 -13.52 23.92
C CYS A 110 19.01 -14.59 23.85
N HIS A 111 17.77 -14.21 24.17
CA HIS A 111 16.61 -14.91 23.65
C HIS A 111 16.37 -14.41 22.23
N THR A 112 16.64 -15.29 21.27
CA THR A 112 16.45 -15.13 19.83
C THR A 112 15.09 -14.52 19.53
N ALA A 113 15.05 -13.23 19.19
CA ALA A 113 13.83 -12.59 18.68
C ALA A 113 13.55 -13.19 17.30
N ALA A 114 12.66 -14.18 17.27
CA ALA A 114 12.12 -14.74 16.05
C ALA A 114 11.68 -13.57 15.15
N SER A 115 12.30 -13.44 13.98
CA SER A 115 11.91 -12.52 12.93
C SER A 115 10.42 -12.73 12.66
N ALA A 116 9.57 -11.87 13.23
CA ALA A 116 8.15 -11.95 13.00
C ALA A 116 7.94 -11.79 11.50
N SER A 117 7.34 -12.78 10.86
CA SER A 117 7.03 -12.72 9.44
C SER A 117 6.03 -11.58 9.24
N GLN A 118 6.51 -10.42 8.81
CA GLN A 118 5.66 -9.25 8.59
C GLN A 118 4.61 -9.60 7.54
N THR A 119 3.36 -9.37 7.95
CA THR A 119 2.19 -9.61 7.10
C THR A 119 1.64 -8.27 6.65
N PHE A 120 1.32 -8.18 5.37
CA PHE A 120 0.78 -6.99 4.74
C PHE A 120 -0.64 -7.24 4.28
N LEU A 121 -1.43 -6.18 4.29
CA LEU A 121 -2.69 -6.12 3.58
C LEU A 121 -2.41 -5.70 2.14
N ARG A 122 -2.88 -6.48 1.17
CA ARG A 122 -2.93 -6.11 -0.24
C ARG A 122 -4.36 -5.75 -0.59
N ALA A 123 -4.59 -4.54 -1.07
CA ALA A 123 -5.88 -4.12 -1.61
C ALA A 123 -5.78 -4.09 -3.13
N ASP A 124 -6.51 -4.98 -3.81
CA ASP A 124 -6.66 -5.01 -5.26
C ASP A 124 -7.93 -4.25 -5.64
N PHE A 125 -7.80 -3.19 -6.42
CA PHE A 125 -8.90 -2.33 -6.83
C PHE A 125 -9.62 -2.89 -8.05
N ASP A 126 -10.94 -2.74 -8.07
CA ASP A 126 -11.74 -3.08 -9.25
C ASP A 126 -11.49 -2.12 -10.42
N GLN A 127 -11.11 -0.88 -10.11
CA GLN A 127 -10.79 0.17 -11.06
C GLN A 127 -9.40 0.75 -10.75
N PRO A 128 -8.58 1.04 -11.77
CA PRO A 128 -7.23 1.54 -11.56
C PRO A 128 -7.21 2.83 -10.76
N GLN A 129 -6.48 2.83 -9.66
CA GLN A 129 -6.46 3.96 -8.74
C GLN A 129 -5.38 4.95 -9.13
N ARG A 130 -5.78 6.22 -9.33
CA ARG A 130 -4.86 7.29 -9.68
C ARG A 130 -4.08 7.85 -8.48
N GLY A 131 -2.76 7.71 -8.54
CA GLY A 131 -1.76 8.37 -7.70
C GLY A 131 -1.73 7.86 -6.27
N VAL A 132 -1.93 6.56 -6.05
CA VAL A 132 -1.72 5.94 -4.73
C VAL A 132 -0.40 6.44 -4.13
N THR A 133 -0.47 7.12 -2.99
CA THR A 133 0.68 7.82 -2.39
C THR A 133 1.03 7.16 -1.06
N PRO A 134 2.25 6.64 -0.89
CA PRO A 134 2.72 6.14 0.41
C PRO A 134 2.53 7.19 1.52
N GLN A 135 2.34 6.72 2.76
CA GLN A 135 2.04 7.52 3.95
C GLN A 135 0.66 8.20 3.97
N GLN A 136 -0.09 8.26 2.87
CA GLN A 136 -1.53 8.55 2.96
C GLN A 136 -2.27 7.37 3.58
N ALA A 137 -3.52 7.58 4.01
CA ALA A 137 -4.31 6.54 4.66
C ALA A 137 -5.09 5.70 3.64
N LEU A 138 -4.98 4.38 3.75
CA LEU A 138 -5.99 3.44 3.26
C LEU A 138 -7.07 3.33 4.34
N VAL A 139 -8.32 3.61 3.99
CA VAL A 139 -9.48 3.42 4.87
C VAL A 139 -10.42 2.43 4.22
N LEU A 140 -10.87 1.45 4.99
CA LEU A 140 -11.70 0.34 4.52
C LEU A 140 -13.11 0.41 5.11
N TYR A 141 -14.09 0.05 4.31
CA TYR A 141 -15.51 0.10 4.62
C TYR A 141 -16.21 -1.18 4.19
N ARG A 142 -17.25 -1.55 4.93
CA ARG A 142 -18.23 -2.57 4.57
C ARG A 142 -19.11 -2.10 3.42
N SER A 143 -19.82 -3.04 2.79
CA SER A 143 -20.81 -2.73 1.75
C SER A 143 -21.94 -1.82 2.24
N ASP A 144 -22.27 -1.88 3.54
CA ASP A 144 -23.25 -1.03 4.22
C ASP A 144 -22.70 0.36 4.62
N GLY A 145 -21.42 0.64 4.34
CA GLY A 145 -20.77 1.91 4.66
C GLY A 145 -20.13 1.98 6.05
N LEU A 146 -20.23 0.93 6.88
CA LEU A 146 -19.58 0.90 8.18
C LEU A 146 -18.05 0.76 8.02
N CYS A 147 -17.30 1.61 8.71
CA CYS A 147 -15.83 1.62 8.62
C CYS A 147 -15.25 0.37 9.33
N TYR A 148 -14.37 -0.36 8.65
CA TYR A 148 -13.56 -1.40 9.27
C TYR A 148 -12.38 -0.81 10.04
N GLY A 149 -11.82 0.28 9.54
CA GLY A 149 -10.58 0.86 10.05
C GLY A 149 -9.73 1.49 8.96
N GLY A 150 -8.50 1.84 9.31
CA GLY A 150 -7.55 2.43 8.38
C GLY A 150 -6.11 2.38 8.87
N GLY A 151 -5.18 2.56 7.95
CA GLY A 151 -3.76 2.56 8.23
C GLY A 151 -2.96 3.25 7.12
N PRO A 152 -1.67 3.55 7.37
CA PRO A 152 -0.82 4.16 6.37
C PRO A 152 -0.58 3.19 5.20
N ILE A 153 -0.67 3.73 3.99
CA ILE A 153 -0.24 3.05 2.78
C ILE A 153 1.27 2.90 2.86
N ALA A 154 1.72 1.65 2.88
CA ALA A 154 3.13 1.31 2.90
C ALA A 154 3.76 1.65 1.54
N VAL A 155 3.19 1.07 0.47
CA VAL A 155 3.65 1.27 -0.90
C VAL A 155 2.52 1.02 -1.90
N ALA A 156 2.58 1.69 -3.04
CA ALA A 156 1.72 1.38 -4.19
C ALA A 156 2.23 0.12 -4.91
N GLY A 157 1.32 -0.65 -5.50
CA GLY A 157 1.70 -1.70 -6.46
C GLY A 157 2.28 -1.10 -7.75
N LYS A 158 2.89 -1.96 -8.57
CA LYS A 158 3.41 -1.59 -9.90
C LYS A 158 2.36 -0.78 -10.67
N SER A 159 2.78 0.35 -11.20
CA SER A 159 1.93 1.19 -12.04
C SER A 159 1.62 0.51 -13.37
N TYR A 160 0.62 0.99 -14.10
CA TYR A 160 0.27 0.45 -15.42
C TYR A 160 1.44 0.57 -16.40
N PHE A 161 2.22 1.64 -16.28
CA PHE A 161 3.45 1.81 -17.07
C PHE A 161 4.47 0.69 -16.80
N GLU A 162 4.69 0.36 -15.53
CA GLU A 162 5.62 -0.73 -15.13
C GLU A 162 5.11 -2.11 -15.55
N GLN A 163 3.78 -2.27 -15.67
CA GLN A 163 3.14 -3.51 -16.12
C GLN A 163 3.00 -3.60 -17.65
N GLY A 164 3.32 -2.54 -18.41
CA GLY A 164 3.04 -2.48 -19.85
C GLY A 164 1.55 -2.46 -20.20
N LYS A 165 0.67 -2.11 -19.25
CA LYS A 165 -0.78 -2.02 -19.44
C LYS A 165 -1.17 -0.66 -20.03
N ALA A 166 -2.07 -0.67 -21.01
CA ALA A 166 -2.73 0.54 -21.48
C ALA A 166 -3.88 0.91 -20.53
N LEU A 167 -4.14 2.21 -20.37
CA LEU A 167 -5.37 2.68 -19.74
C LEU A 167 -6.49 2.58 -20.76
N VAL A 168 -7.43 1.66 -20.52
CA VAL A 168 -8.68 1.62 -21.29
C VAL A 168 -9.49 2.84 -20.84
N VAL A 169 -9.73 3.75 -21.78
CA VAL A 169 -10.57 4.93 -21.56
C VAL A 169 -11.94 4.56 -22.08
N ASP A 170 -12.87 4.27 -21.16
CA ASP A 170 -14.31 4.32 -21.46
C ASP A 170 -14.79 5.77 -21.61
#